data_AF-A0A945T702-F1
#
_entry.id   AF-A0A945T702-F1
#
_cell.length_a   1.000
_cell.length_b   1.000
_cell.length_c   1.000
_cell.angle_alpha   90.00
_cell.angle_beta   90.00
_cell.angle_gamma   90.00
#
_symmetry.space_group_name_H-M   'P 1'
#
loop_
_entity.id
_entity.type
_entity.pdbx_description
1 polymer ?
#
loop_
_entity_poly.entity_id
_entity_poly.type
_entity_poly.pdbx_seq_one_letter_code
_entity_poly.pdbx_strand_id
1 'polypeptide(L)'
;MKQLFNKESSKGFTLMEIVIVFILLGILAIAVIPSFTTMDNVGHKANQEGVLGTLRTAWSSAYGDSASVPTLTAIAAKVDTCSCGEETSGEFVITCTGIFQTDGSTDAEFGLSTAASACTATVSKPSDITIYAAGAESS
;
A
#
# COMPACT_ATOMS: atom_id res chain seq x y z
N MET A 1 -68.82 -21.74 -18.70
CA MET A 1 -67.84 -20.70 -18.32
C MET A 1 -66.58 -20.94 -19.13
N LYS A 2 -66.27 -20.04 -20.07
CA LYS A 2 -65.14 -20.13 -21.00
C LYS A 2 -63.85 -19.87 -20.22
N GLN A 3 -63.04 -20.90 -20.01
CA GLN A 3 -61.65 -20.76 -19.54
C GLN A 3 -60.86 -20.15 -20.71
N LEU A 4 -60.57 -18.86 -20.62
CA LEU A 4 -59.65 -18.19 -21.52
C LEU A 4 -58.25 -18.64 -21.12
N PHE A 5 -57.70 -19.63 -21.83
CA PHE A 5 -56.29 -19.98 -21.73
C PHE A 5 -55.47 -18.78 -22.22
N ASN A 6 -55.01 -17.96 -21.29
CA ASN A 6 -54.05 -16.90 -21.54
C ASN A 6 -52.73 -17.58 -21.91
N LYS A 7 -52.41 -17.58 -23.21
CA LYS A 7 -51.13 -18.08 -23.74
C LYS A 7 -50.07 -17.03 -23.42
N GLU A 8 -49.50 -17.11 -22.22
CA GLU A 8 -48.26 -16.44 -21.87
C GLU A 8 -47.19 -16.88 -22.88
N SER A 9 -46.78 -15.95 -23.74
CA SER A 9 -45.71 -16.18 -24.72
C SER A 9 -44.40 -16.23 -23.96
N SER A 10 -44.01 -17.41 -23.50
CA SER A 10 -42.71 -17.66 -22.88
C SER A 10 -41.61 -17.48 -23.94
N LYS A 11 -41.17 -16.23 -24.12
CA LYS A 11 -39.93 -15.89 -24.82
C LYS A 11 -38.76 -16.41 -23.98
N GLY A 12 -38.40 -17.67 -24.19
CA GLY A 12 -37.19 -18.25 -23.64
C GLY A 12 -35.96 -17.53 -24.18
N PHE A 13 -35.01 -17.26 -23.30
CA PHE A 13 -33.69 -16.75 -23.66
C PHE A 13 -33.00 -17.76 -24.59
N THR A 14 -32.44 -17.32 -25.72
CA THR A 14 -31.85 -18.25 -26.68
C THR A 14 -30.54 -18.81 -26.12
N LEU A 15 -30.25 -20.10 -26.38
CA LEU A 15 -28.99 -20.72 -25.94
C LEU A 15 -27.79 -19.97 -26.51
N MET A 16 -27.91 -19.46 -27.74
CA MET A 16 -26.89 -18.65 -28.39
C MET A 16 -26.63 -17.33 -27.64
N GLU A 17 -27.66 -16.76 -27.01
CA GLU A 17 -27.54 -15.52 -26.24
C GLU A 17 -26.71 -15.72 -24.97
N ILE A 18 -26.83 -16.87 -24.30
CA ILE A 18 -25.95 -17.19 -23.17
C ILE A 18 -24.51 -17.39 -23.66
N VAL A 19 -24.33 -18.08 -24.79
CA VAL A 19 -23.00 -18.38 -25.35
C VAL A 19 -22.28 -17.11 -25.77
N ILE A 20 -22.93 -16.19 -26.50
CA ILE A 20 -22.29 -14.95 -26.93
C ILE A 20 -21.96 -14.05 -25.74
N VAL A 21 -22.83 -13.97 -24.73
CA VAL A 21 -22.55 -13.20 -23.51
C VAL A 21 -21.36 -13.79 -22.76
N PHE A 22 -21.26 -15.12 -22.64
CA PHE A 22 -20.12 -15.75 -21.98
C PHE A 22 -18.80 -15.53 -22.75
N ILE A 23 -18.84 -15.58 -24.08
CA ILE A 23 -17.67 -15.26 -24.93
C ILE A 23 -17.25 -13.80 -24.74
N LEU A 24 -18.21 -12.87 -24.74
CA LEU A 24 -17.92 -11.45 -24.53
C LEU A 24 -17.35 -11.20 -23.13
N LEU A 25 -17.91 -11.82 -22.08
CA LEU A 25 -17.38 -11.72 -20.73
C LEU A 25 -15.97 -12.34 -20.62
N GLY A 26 -15.68 -13.43 -21.33
CA GLY A 26 -14.35 -14.03 -21.38
C GLY A 26 -13.29 -13.11 -21.98
N ILE A 27 -13.62 -12.40 -23.06
CA ILE A 27 -12.70 -11.43 -23.70
C ILE A 27 -12.51 -10.20 -22.80
N LEU A 28 -13.60 -9.68 -22.22
CA LEU A 28 -13.53 -8.54 -21.30
C LEU A 28 -12.72 -8.86 -20.04
N ALA A 29 -12.83 -10.08 -19.50
CA ALA A 29 -12.06 -10.49 -18.33
C ALA A 29 -10.55 -10.42 -18.59
N ILE A 30 -10.08 -10.88 -19.76
CA ILE A 30 -8.65 -10.87 -20.11
C ILE A 30 -8.13 -9.44 -20.32
N ALA A 31 -8.93 -8.57 -20.93
CA ALA A 31 -8.52 -7.20 -21.27
C ALA A 31 -8.32 -6.29 -20.05
N VAL A 32 -9.03 -6.54 -18.94
CA VAL A 32 -9.07 -5.61 -17.79
C VAL A 32 -8.03 -5.97 -16.71
N ILE A 33 -7.61 -7.23 -16.59
CA ILE A 33 -6.61 -7.67 -15.60
C ILE A 33 -5.29 -6.85 -15.61
N PRO A 34 -4.66 -6.52 -16.75
CA PRO A 34 -3.34 -5.88 -16.74
C PRO A 34 -3.34 -4.43 -16.24
N SER A 35 -4.48 -3.73 -16.23
CA SER A 35 -4.54 -2.35 -15.73
C SER A 35 -4.73 -2.26 -14.23
N PHE A 36 -5.29 -3.28 -13.57
CA PHE A 36 -5.54 -3.21 -12.13
C PHE A 36 -4.25 -3.28 -11.31
N THR A 37 -3.32 -4.16 -11.69
CA THR A 37 -2.06 -4.33 -10.95
C THR A 37 -1.17 -3.08 -10.95
N THR A 38 -1.23 -2.26 -12.01
CA THR A 38 -0.46 -1.02 -12.08
C THR A 38 -1.06 0.10 -11.23
N MET A 39 -2.38 0.12 -11.06
CA MET A 39 -3.07 1.09 -10.21
C MET A 39 -2.82 0.83 -8.73
N ASP A 40 -2.74 -0.44 -8.33
CA ASP A 40 -2.41 -0.83 -6.96
C ASP A 40 -1.00 -0.37 -6.58
N ASN A 41 -0.01 -0.57 -7.45
CA ASN A 41 1.38 -0.12 -7.21
C ASN A 41 1.48 1.40 -7.02
N VAL A 42 0.73 2.18 -7.81
CA VAL A 42 0.67 3.64 -7.67
C VAL A 42 -0.01 4.04 -6.36
N GLY A 43 -1.05 3.31 -5.95
CA GLY A 43 -1.71 3.50 -4.66
C GLY A 43 -0.78 3.25 -3.48
N HIS A 44 -0.03 2.15 -3.50
CA HIS A 44 0.98 1.83 -2.48
C HIS A 44 2.06 2.92 -2.41
N LYS A 45 2.59 3.35 -3.56
CA LYS A 45 3.59 4.44 -3.61
C LYS A 45 3.06 5.75 -3.02
N ALA A 46 1.83 6.14 -3.35
CA ALA A 46 1.21 7.34 -2.80
C ALA A 46 1.01 7.24 -1.28
N ASN A 47 0.61 6.06 -0.78
CA ASN A 47 0.48 5.80 0.65
C ASN A 47 1.83 5.89 1.37
N GLN A 48 2.89 5.31 0.80
CA GLN A 48 4.26 5.41 1.34
C GLN A 48 4.73 6.86 1.41
N GLU A 49 4.53 7.65 0.36
CA GLU A 49 4.88 9.08 0.34
C GLU A 49 4.07 9.90 1.36
N GLY A 50 2.79 9.56 1.54
CA GLY A 50 1.93 10.17 2.56
C GLY A 50 2.46 9.91 3.97
N VAL A 51 2.77 8.65 4.29
CA VAL A 51 3.33 8.24 5.59
C VAL A 51 4.72 8.82 5.80
N LEU A 52 5.55 8.90 4.77
CA LEU A 52 6.84 9.57 4.84
C LEU A 52 6.67 11.05 5.25
N GLY A 53 5.67 11.73 4.69
CA GLY A 53 5.29 13.08 5.11
C GLY A 53 4.90 13.13 6.59
N THR A 54 4.06 12.18 7.05
CA THR A 54 3.67 12.05 8.45
C THR A 54 4.87 11.82 9.38
N LEU A 55 5.81 10.95 9.01
CA LEU A 55 7.03 10.69 9.79
C LEU A 55 7.92 11.93 9.91
N ARG A 56 8.00 12.75 8.86
CA ARG A 56 8.70 14.05 8.89
C ARG A 56 8.03 15.06 9.80
N THR A 57 6.70 15.07 9.84
CA THR A 57 5.94 15.90 10.80
C THR A 57 6.11 15.37 12.22
N ALA A 58 6.08 14.05 12.41
CA ALA A 58 6.35 13.37 13.67
C ALA A 58 7.75 13.72 14.20
N TRP A 59 8.76 13.77 13.34
CA TRP A 59 10.10 14.25 13.69
C TRP A 59 10.08 15.66 14.30
N SER A 60 9.37 16.60 13.65
CA SER A 60 9.23 17.97 14.15
C SER A 60 8.55 18.02 15.52
N SER A 61 7.51 17.19 15.70
CA SER A 61 6.82 17.07 17.00
C SER A 61 7.72 16.48 18.09
N ALA A 62 8.49 15.43 17.78
CA ALA A 62 9.40 14.78 18.73
C ALA A 62 10.57 15.70 19.12
N TYR A 63 11.07 16.49 18.16
CA TYR A 63 12.08 17.52 18.41
C TYR A 63 11.53 18.63 19.32
N GLY A 64 10.28 19.06 19.10
CA GLY A 64 9.61 20.05 19.95
C GLY A 64 9.43 19.59 21.39
N ASP A 65 9.10 18.32 21.61
CA ASP A 65 8.89 17.76 22.95
C ASP A 65 10.19 17.56 23.73
N SER A 66 11.27 17.15 23.04
CA SER A 66 12.52 16.74 23.68
C SER A 66 13.62 17.80 23.64
N ALA A 67 13.40 18.92 22.94
CA ALA A 67 14.38 19.98 22.66
C ALA A 67 15.76 19.45 22.20
N SER A 68 15.79 18.26 21.63
CA SER A 68 16.97 17.49 21.25
C SER A 68 16.66 16.66 20.01
N VAL A 69 17.70 16.25 19.29
CA VAL A 69 17.55 15.47 18.05
C VAL A 69 16.86 14.14 18.36
N PRO A 70 15.67 13.86 17.81
CA PRO A 70 14.90 12.68 18.17
C PRO A 70 15.52 11.42 17.57
N THR A 71 15.30 10.29 18.24
CA THR A 71 15.69 8.96 17.76
C THR A 71 14.62 8.36 16.85
N LEU A 72 14.97 7.33 16.08
CA LEU A 72 14.01 6.56 15.28
C LEU A 72 12.82 6.06 16.12
N THR A 73 13.09 5.57 17.33
CA THR A 73 12.04 5.15 18.28
C THR A 73 11.11 6.31 18.64
N ALA A 74 11.67 7.49 18.93
CA ALA A 74 10.89 8.66 19.33
C ALA A 74 9.98 9.16 18.20
N ILE A 75 10.42 9.02 16.94
CA ILE A 75 9.64 9.38 15.76
C ILE A 75 8.55 8.35 15.51
N ALA A 76 8.90 7.06 15.53
CA ALA A 76 7.94 5.97 15.35
C ALA A 76 6.82 6.02 16.40
N ALA A 77 7.15 6.33 17.65
CA ALA A 77 6.17 6.47 18.74
C ALA A 77 5.17 7.62 18.57
N LYS A 78 5.37 8.54 17.62
CA LYS A 78 4.41 9.62 17.29
C LYS A 78 3.39 9.20 16.24
N VAL A 79 3.54 8.02 15.65
CA VAL A 79 2.64 7.47 14.66
C VAL A 79 2.20 6.09 15.14
N ASP A 80 0.97 5.95 15.60
CA ASP A 80 0.48 4.76 16.32
C ASP A 80 0.65 3.43 15.55
N THR A 81 0.66 3.48 14.23
CA THR A 81 0.82 2.30 13.36
C THR A 81 2.28 1.95 13.08
N CYS A 82 3.24 2.75 13.56
CA CYS A 82 4.65 2.62 13.24
C CYS A 82 5.47 2.17 14.45
N SER A 83 6.45 1.33 14.20
CA SER A 83 7.39 0.85 15.20
C SER A 83 8.79 0.82 14.59
N CYS A 84 9.82 0.88 15.42
CA CYS A 84 11.18 0.69 14.95
C CYS A 84 11.63 -0.75 15.23
N GLY A 85 12.23 -1.40 14.25
CA GLY A 85 12.70 -2.78 14.29
C GLY A 85 14.03 -2.97 13.56
N GLU A 86 14.66 -4.12 13.81
CA GLU A 86 15.83 -4.57 13.07
C GLU A 86 15.38 -5.40 11.87
N GLU A 87 15.85 -5.04 10.69
CA GLU A 87 15.68 -5.82 9.48
C GLU A 87 16.65 -7.00 9.40
N THR A 88 16.36 -7.93 8.51
CA THR A 88 17.18 -9.14 8.33
C THR A 88 18.63 -8.83 7.92
N SER A 89 18.89 -7.62 7.38
CA SER A 89 20.20 -7.10 7.02
C SER A 89 21.00 -6.48 8.20
N GLY A 90 20.45 -6.46 9.42
CA GLY A 90 21.05 -5.82 10.59
C GLY A 90 20.91 -4.30 10.60
N GLU A 91 20.00 -3.77 9.79
CA GLU A 91 19.71 -2.34 9.65
C GLU A 91 18.42 -2.00 10.38
N PHE A 92 18.38 -0.86 11.06
CA PHE A 92 17.20 -0.46 11.81
C PHE A 92 16.31 0.48 11.01
N VAL A 93 15.05 0.10 10.88
CA VAL A 93 14.03 0.84 10.13
C VAL A 93 12.77 1.03 10.96
N ILE A 94 11.94 1.96 10.53
CA ILE A 94 10.59 2.20 11.00
C ILE A 94 9.65 1.46 10.06
N THR A 95 8.89 0.51 10.59
CA THR A 95 7.89 -0.25 9.84
C THR A 95 6.51 0.17 10.31
N CYS A 96 5.65 0.51 9.36
CA CYS A 96 4.28 0.94 9.64
C CYS A 96 3.28 -0.12 9.18
N THR A 97 2.56 -0.74 10.12
CA THR A 97 1.63 -1.83 9.82
C THR A 97 0.51 -1.37 8.91
N GLY A 98 0.26 -2.12 7.82
CA GLY A 98 -0.79 -1.84 6.85
C GLY A 98 -0.40 -0.80 5.79
N ILE A 99 0.85 -0.36 5.79
CA ILE A 99 1.43 0.45 4.71
C ILE A 99 2.30 -0.49 3.90
N PHE A 100 1.83 -0.94 2.74
CA PHE A 100 2.57 -1.93 1.96
C PHE A 100 3.65 -1.32 1.07
N GLN A 101 4.63 -2.16 0.72
CA GLN A 101 5.54 -1.90 -0.38
C GLN A 101 4.81 -1.81 -1.72
N THR A 102 5.48 -1.30 -2.75
CA THR A 102 4.90 -1.10 -4.08
C THR A 102 4.41 -2.40 -4.73
N ASP A 103 4.93 -3.55 -4.31
CA ASP A 103 4.53 -4.89 -4.75
C ASP A 103 3.37 -5.50 -3.94
N GLY A 104 2.95 -4.86 -2.84
CA GLY A 104 1.91 -5.35 -1.95
C GLY A 104 2.29 -6.56 -1.09
N SER A 105 3.57 -6.96 -1.05
CA SER A 105 4.03 -8.21 -0.42
C SER A 105 4.21 -8.09 1.10
N THR A 106 4.85 -7.00 1.54
CA THR A 106 5.18 -6.74 2.95
C THR A 106 4.88 -5.28 3.32
N ASP A 107 4.89 -4.99 4.63
CA ASP A 107 4.89 -3.60 5.09
C ASP A 107 6.10 -2.84 4.54
N ALA A 108 5.94 -1.54 4.36
CA ALA A 108 6.94 -0.60 3.91
C ALA A 108 7.83 -0.18 5.07
N GLU A 109 9.11 -0.11 4.77
CA GLU A 109 10.15 0.26 5.69
C GLU A 109 10.58 1.70 5.42
N PHE A 110 10.80 2.46 6.48
CA PHE A 110 11.24 3.85 6.45
C PHE A 110 12.42 4.00 7.38
N GLY A 111 13.51 4.59 6.93
CA GLY A 111 14.69 4.71 7.78
C GLY A 111 15.54 5.89 7.38
N LEU A 112 16.81 5.86 7.76
CA LEU A 112 17.76 6.91 7.42
C LEU A 112 18.40 6.68 6.04
N SER A 113 18.80 7.74 5.35
CA SER A 113 19.60 7.61 4.12
C SER A 113 20.97 6.94 4.33
N THR A 114 21.38 6.78 5.60
CA THR A 114 22.54 6.01 6.04
C THR A 114 22.10 4.99 7.07
N ALA A 115 22.58 3.76 6.96
CA ALA A 115 22.19 2.67 7.83
C ALA A 115 22.23 3.02 9.32
N ALA A 116 21.06 2.89 9.97
CA ALA A 116 20.94 3.06 11.39
C ALA A 116 21.40 1.78 12.11
N SER A 117 22.32 1.93 13.06
CA SER A 117 22.86 0.80 13.82
C SER A 117 21.99 0.36 15.01
N ALA A 118 20.91 1.10 15.30
CA ALA A 118 19.93 0.81 16.35
C ALA A 118 18.71 1.74 16.23
N CYS A 119 17.57 1.36 16.82
CA CYS A 119 16.40 2.24 16.99
C CYS A 119 16.65 3.51 17.83
N THR A 120 17.77 3.56 18.54
CA THR A 120 18.25 4.73 19.28
C THR A 120 19.07 5.68 18.41
N ALA A 121 19.29 5.37 17.13
CA ALA A 121 19.95 6.26 16.20
C ALA A 121 19.16 7.58 16.08
N THR A 122 19.88 8.69 16.15
CA THR A 122 19.32 10.04 16.05
C THR A 122 19.10 10.43 14.60
N VAL A 123 17.96 11.04 14.31
CA VAL A 123 17.63 11.56 12.99
C VAL A 123 17.94 13.06 12.98
N SER A 124 19.01 13.47 12.31
CA SER A 124 19.49 14.87 12.38
C SER A 124 18.54 15.85 11.71
N LYS A 125 17.89 15.44 10.62
CA LYS A 125 16.92 16.24 9.86
C LYS A 125 15.77 15.38 9.38
N PRO A 126 14.56 15.95 9.19
CA PRO A 126 13.43 15.19 8.65
C PRO A 126 13.67 14.70 7.22
N SER A 127 14.52 15.39 6.46
CA SER A 127 14.94 14.96 5.12
C SER A 127 15.75 13.66 5.11
N ASP A 128 16.34 13.28 6.24
CA ASP A 128 17.16 12.08 6.34
C ASP A 128 16.28 10.82 6.39
N ILE A 129 14.98 10.97 6.71
CA ILE A 129 14.01 9.89 6.63
C ILE A 129 13.67 9.65 5.15
N THR A 130 13.88 8.43 4.70
CA THR A 130 13.62 7.95 3.34
C THR A 130 12.88 6.62 3.38
N ILE A 131 12.17 6.31 2.30
CA ILE A 131 11.57 4.98 2.12
C ILE A 131 12.71 4.01 1.82
N TYR A 132 12.82 2.96 2.63
CA TYR A 132 13.62 1.79 2.31
C TYR A 132 12.80 0.93 1.38
N ALA A 133 13.18 0.90 0.11
CA ALA A 133 12.67 -0.12 -0.78
C ALA A 133 13.53 -1.37 -0.57
N ALA A 134 12.98 -2.41 0.06
CA ALA A 134 13.55 -3.75 -0.08
C ALA A 134 13.31 -4.19 -1.53
N GLY A 135 14.19 -3.72 -2.43
CA GLY A 135 13.98 -3.79 -3.88
C GLY A 135 14.17 -2.46 -4.61
N ALA A 136 15.00 -1.53 -4.12
CA ALA A 136 15.61 -0.54 -5.00
C ALA A 136 16.49 -1.25 -6.03
N GLU A 137 15.86 -1.79 -7.07
CA GLU A 137 16.53 -2.00 -8.34
C GLU A 137 17.08 -0.65 -8.75
N SER A 138 18.40 -0.55 -8.65
CA SER A 138 19.23 0.36 -9.40
C SER A 138 18.66 0.57 -10.81
N SER A 139 18.27 1.80 -11.10
CA SER A 139 18.27 2.34 -12.46
C SER A 139 18.92 3.71 -12.41
#